data_AF-A0A1I0DFF8-F1
#
_entry.id   AF-A0A1I0DFF8-F1
#
_cell.length_a   1.000
_cell.length_b   1.000
_cell.length_c   1.000
_cell.angle_alpha   90.00
_cell.angle_beta   90.00
_cell.angle_gamma   90.00
#
_symmetry.space_group_name_H-M   'P 1'
#
loop_
_entity.id
_entity.type
_entity.pdbx_description
1 polymer ?
#
loop_
_entity_poly.entity_id
_entity_poly.type
_entity_poly.pdbx_seq_one_letter_code
_entity_poly.pdbx_strand_id
1 'polypeptide(L)' 'MSTDEKIASVSASFAMEDMILTPQELERGRMIIEKEIDVEDVVREITSRYVSVG' A
#
# COMPACT_ATOMS: atom_id res chain seq x y z
N MET A 1 -2.02 14.19 -11.78
CA MET A 1 -1.75 13.93 -10.35
C MET A 1 -0.39 13.29 -10.21
N SER A 2 0.50 13.91 -9.43
CA SER A 2 1.80 13.34 -9.03
C SER A 2 1.61 12.12 -8.13
N THR A 3 2.68 11.36 -7.90
CA THR A 3 2.67 10.26 -6.93
C THR A 3 2.33 10.78 -5.53
N ASP A 4 2.88 11.93 -5.13
CA ASP A 4 2.63 12.54 -3.83
C ASP A 4 1.16 12.92 -3.64
N GLU A 5 0.52 13.49 -4.68
CA GLU A 5 -0.90 13.84 -4.62
C GLU A 5 -1.79 12.60 -4.49
N LYS A 6 -1.43 11.49 -5.15
CA LYS A 6 -2.12 10.20 -5.02
C LYS A 6 -1.97 9.63 -3.62
N ILE A 7 -0.75 9.63 -3.06
CA ILE A 7 -0.48 9.14 -1.71
C ILE A 7 -1.22 9.99 -0.67
N ALA A 8 -1.23 11.32 -0.82
CA ALA A 8 -1.97 12.21 0.05
C ALA A 8 -3.47 11.93 0.03
N SER A 9 -4.05 11.72 -1.16
CA SER A 9 -5.46 11.36 -1.32
C SER A 9 -5.80 10.05 -0.62
N VAL A 10 -4.97 9.02 -0.80
CA VAL A 10 -5.19 7.71 -0.15
C VAL A 10 -5.06 7.84 1.37
N SER A 11 -4.02 8.53 1.85
CA SER A 11 -3.80 8.76 3.29
C SER A 11 -4.99 9.48 3.93
N ALA A 12 -5.56 10.47 3.25
CA ALA A 12 -6.76 11.16 3.71
C ALA A 12 -7.98 10.24 3.81
N SER A 13 -8.18 9.34 2.83
CA SER A 13 -9.27 8.35 2.88
C SER A 13 -9.13 7.37 4.05
N PHE A 14 -7.93 6.93 4.40
CA PHE A 14 -7.70 6.06 5.56
C PHE A 14 -7.90 6.82 6.88
N ALA A 15 -7.42 8.07 6.96
CA ALA A 15 -7.60 8.90 8.14
C ALA A 15 -9.08 9.22 8.43
N MET A 16 -9.92 9.30 7.40
CA MET A 16 -11.39 9.43 7.55
C MET A 16 -12.03 8.22 8.24
N GLU A 17 -11.39 7.06 8.18
CA GLU A 17 -11.82 5.80 8.81
C GLU A 17 -11.06 5.53 10.13
N ASP A 18 -10.42 6.56 10.71
CA ASP A 18 -9.56 6.46 11.90
C ASP A 18 -8.38 5.46 11.73
N MET A 19 -7.99 5.18 10.48
CA MET A 19 -6.86 4.32 10.16
C MET A 19 -5.62 5.14 9.80
N ILE A 20 -4.46 4.70 10.28
CA ILE A 20 -3.18 5.35 9.99
C ILE A 20 -2.31 4.37 9.20
N LEU A 21 -1.96 4.76 7.97
CA LEU A 21 -0.98 4.03 7.17
C LEU A 21 0.41 4.20 7.78
N THR A 22 1.10 3.07 7.92
CA THR A 22 2.50 3.04 8.35
C THR A 22 3.43 3.59 7.26
N PRO A 23 4.64 4.06 7.63
CA PRO A 23 5.62 4.50 6.63
C PRO A 23 5.94 3.45 5.56
N GLN A 24 5.92 2.16 5.93
CA GLN A 24 6.18 1.06 5.00
C GLN A 24 5.04 0.87 3.99
N GLU A 25 3.79 1.04 4.40
CA GLU A 25 2.63 0.97 3.50
C GLU A 25 2.59 2.15 2.54
N LEU A 26 2.96 3.35 3.01
CA LEU A 26 3.11 4.53 2.16
C LEU A 26 4.20 4.33 1.10
N GLU A 27 5.34 3.76 1.49
CA GLU A 27 6.44 3.48 0.56
C GLU A 27 6.05 2.42 -0.48
N ARG A 28 5.43 1.32 -0.06
CA ARG A 28 4.89 0.32 -0.99
C ARG A 28 3.87 0.92 -1.96
N GLY A 29 2.99 1.78 -1.47
CA GLY A 29 2.04 2.52 -2.29
C GLY A 29 2.73 3.39 -3.35
N ARG A 30 3.84 4.06 -2.99
CA ARG A 30 4.65 4.86 -3.92
C ARG A 30 5.25 3.99 -5.02
N MET A 31 5.92 2.89 -4.64
CA MET A 31 6.53 1.95 -5.58
C MET A 31 5.49 1.35 -6.55
N ILE A 32 4.27 1.05 -6.08
CA ILE A 32 3.15 0.60 -6.93
C ILE A 32 2.75 1.67 -7.95
N ILE A 33 2.57 2.92 -7.50
CA ILE A 33 2.16 4.03 -8.37
C ILE A 33 3.23 4.33 -9.43
N GLU A 34 4.50 4.21 -9.05
CA GLU A 34 5.67 4.41 -9.90
C GLU A 34 5.99 3.20 -10.78
N LYS A 35 5.23 2.09 -10.61
CA LYS A 35 5.37 0.83 -11.36
C LYS A 35 6.70 0.10 -11.14
N GLU A 36 7.32 0.31 -9.98
CA GLU A 36 8.53 -0.41 -9.57
C GLU A 36 8.20 -1.81 -9.05
N ILE A 37 6.99 -2.01 -8.50
CA ILE A 37 6.47 -3.30 -8.03
C ILE A 37 5.01 -3.48 -8.48
N ASP A 38 4.59 -4.73 -8.62
CA ASP A 38 3.20 -5.07 -8.94
C ASP A 38 2.34 -5.18 -7.66
N VAL A 39 1.07 -4.76 -7.76
CA VAL A 39 0.09 -4.93 -6.69
C VAL A 39 -0.11 -6.40 -6.37
N GLU A 40 -0.14 -7.27 -7.37
CA GLU A 40 -0.34 -8.71 -7.19
C GLU A 40 0.79 -9.35 -6.37
N ASP A 41 2.02 -8.91 -6.56
CA ASP A 41 3.18 -9.39 -5.80
C ASP A 41 3.10 -8.95 -4.34
N VAL A 42 2.71 -7.70 -4.09
CA VAL A 42 2.52 -7.19 -2.72
C VAL A 42 1.39 -7.93 -2.00
N VAL A 43 0.25 -8.15 -2.68
CA VAL A 43 -0.87 -8.91 -2.12
C VAL A 43 -0.43 -10.34 -1.82
N ARG A 44 0.27 -11.01 -2.74
CA ARG A 44 0.79 -12.37 -2.54
C ARG A 44 1.75 -12.45 -1.36
N GLU A 45 2.66 -11.49 -1.23
CA GLU A 45 3.60 -11.42 -0.11
C GLU A 45 2.85 -11.30 1.22
N ILE A 46 1.89 -10.37 1.32
CA ILE A 46 1.10 -10.17 2.54
C ILE A 46 0.29 -11.42 2.86
N THR A 47 -0.46 -11.96 1.89
CA THR A 47 -1.29 -13.15 2.08
C THR A 47 -0.47 -14.37 2.51
N SER A 48 0.74 -14.56 1.97
CA SER A 48 1.61 -15.68 2.35
C SER A 48 1.97 -15.72 3.83
N ARG A 49 1.96 -14.57 4.52
CA ARG A 49 2.24 -14.48 5.97
C ARG A 49 1.08 -14.98 6.83
N TYR A 50 -0.14 -14.93 6.30
CA TYR A 50 -1.36 -15.32 7.02
C TYR A 50 -1.87 -16.69 6.60
N VAL A 51 -1.64 -17.07 5.34
CA VAL A 51 -2.01 -18.37 4.80
C VAL A 51 -0.76 -19.26 4.86
N SER A 52 -0.49 -19.82 6.03
CA SER A 52 0.46 -20.92 6.16
C SER A 52 -0.21 -22.17 5.57
N VAL A 53 0.13 -22.50 4.33
CA VAL A 53 -0.23 -23.81 3.75
C VAL A 53 0.78 -24.81 4.31
N GLY A 54 0.41 -25.44 5.42
CA GLY A 54 1.07 -26.66 5.92
C GLY A 54 0.71 -27.87 5.08
#